data_AF-A0A8S4RQP3-F1
#
_entry.id   AF-A0A8S4RQP3-F1
#
_cell.length_a   1.000
_cell.length_b   1.000
_cell.length_c   1.000
_cell.angle_alpha   90.00
_cell.angle_beta   90.00
_cell.angle_gamma   90.00
#
_symmetry.space_group_name_H-M   'P 1'
#
loop_
_entity.id
_entity.type
_entity.pdbx_description
1 polymer ?
#
loop_
_entity_poly.entity_id
_entity_poly.type
_entity_poly.pdbx_seq_one_letter_code
_entity_poly.pdbx_strand_id
1 'polypeptide(L)'
;MNTTVPNVEIKNQTGITDIVQRAAALKWNWAGHICRREDGRWSPVILDWQPRTGHKGIGRPPARWRDDIVKAVGRNWMQLTSNRPRWCANEKALVQQWTEKG
;
A
#
# COMPACT_ATOMS: atom_id res chain seq x y z
N MET A 1 -22.63 23.01 -26.05
CA MET A 1 -21.93 23.49 -24.85
C MET A 1 -21.45 22.26 -24.10
N ASN A 2 -20.13 22.06 -23.93
CA ASN A 2 -19.63 20.89 -23.19
C ASN A 2 -19.57 21.23 -21.70
N THR A 3 -20.49 20.69 -20.92
CA THR A 3 -20.48 20.75 -19.46
C THR A 3 -19.56 19.66 -18.92
N THR A 4 -18.31 20.01 -18.62
CA THR A 4 -17.42 19.14 -17.86
C THR A 4 -17.89 19.05 -16.42
N VAL A 5 -18.32 17.86 -16.01
CA VAL A 5 -18.68 17.56 -14.61
C VAL A 5 -17.41 17.21 -13.82
N PRO A 6 -17.15 17.84 -12.66
CA PRO A 6 -16.03 17.50 -11.80
C PRO A 6 -16.13 16.06 -11.26
N ASN A 7 -15.00 15.35 -11.20
CA ASN A 7 -14.96 13.96 -10.72
C ASN A 7 -15.42 13.82 -9.25
N VAL A 8 -15.24 14.88 -8.45
CA VAL A 8 -15.72 14.95 -7.05
C VAL A 8 -17.25 14.87 -6.99
N GLU A 9 -17.93 15.53 -7.93
CA GLU A 9 -19.39 15.59 -7.99
C GLU A 9 -19.99 14.24 -8.38
N ILE A 10 -19.35 13.54 -9.33
CA ILE A 10 -19.70 12.17 -9.70
C ILE A 10 -19.56 11.21 -8.50
N LYS A 11 -18.46 11.31 -7.74
CA LYS A 11 -18.24 10.48 -6.55
C LYS A 11 -19.30 10.72 -5.48
N ASN A 12 -19.64 11.99 -5.22
CA ASN A 12 -20.65 12.36 -4.23
C ASN A 12 -22.05 11.85 -4.62
N GLN A 13 -22.39 11.88 -5.91
CA GLN A 13 -23.69 11.41 -6.40
C GLN A 13 -23.81 9.89 -6.42
N THR A 14 -22.73 9.18 -6.76
CA THR A 14 -22.76 7.72 -6.96
C THR A 14 -22.49 6.92 -5.69
N GLY A 15 -21.92 7.53 -4.65
CA GLY A 15 -21.52 6.85 -3.41
C GLY A 15 -20.41 5.81 -3.62
N ILE A 16 -19.72 5.85 -4.76
CA ILE A 16 -18.66 4.89 -5.11
C ILE A 16 -17.48 5.07 -4.16
N THR A 17 -17.01 3.96 -3.57
CA THR A 17 -15.80 3.97 -2.76
C THR A 17 -14.62 4.44 -3.59
N ASP A 18 -13.86 5.40 -3.07
CA ASP A 18 -12.70 5.93 -3.75
C ASP A 18 -11.70 4.80 -4.09
N ILE A 19 -11.31 4.71 -5.37
CA ILE A 19 -10.48 3.63 -5.89
C ILE A 19 -9.08 3.62 -5.28
N VAL A 20 -8.53 4.79 -4.94
CA VAL A 20 -7.22 4.94 -4.31
C VAL A 20 -7.28 4.40 -2.89
N GLN A 21 -8.33 4.77 -2.14
CA GLN A 21 -8.56 4.22 -0.80
C GLN A 21 -8.74 2.70 -0.83
N ARG A 22 -9.53 2.19 -1.77
CA ARG A 22 -9.76 0.75 -1.94
C ARG A 22 -8.49 0.00 -2.28
N ALA A 23 -7.67 0.54 -3.19
CA ALA A 23 -6.39 -0.06 -3.58
C ALA A 23 -5.40 -0.08 -2.40
N ALA A 24 -5.29 1.01 -1.64
CA ALA A 24 -4.43 1.08 -0.47
C ALA A 24 -4.85 0.07 0.62
N ALA A 25 -6.15 -0.03 0.90
CA ALA A 25 -6.70 -1.02 1.84
C ALA A 25 -6.42 -2.46 1.39
N LEU A 26 -6.63 -2.77 0.10
CA LEU A 26 -6.32 -4.10 -0.44
C LEU A 26 -4.84 -4.44 -0.32
N LYS A 27 -3.97 -3.48 -0.65
CA LYS A 27 -2.51 -3.62 -0.51
C LYS A 27 -2.12 -3.93 0.94
N TRP A 28 -2.66 -3.17 1.90
CA TRP A 28 -2.43 -3.37 3.33
C TRP A 28 -2.88 -4.75 3.80
N ASN A 29 -4.10 -5.14 3.45
CA ASN A 29 -4.66 -6.43 3.85
C ASN A 29 -3.89 -7.61 3.26
N TRP A 30 -3.49 -7.51 1.99
CA TRP A 30 -2.67 -8.52 1.34
C TRP A 30 -1.29 -8.66 1.99
N ALA A 31 -0.62 -7.55 2.29
CA ALA A 31 0.68 -7.56 2.96
C ALA A 31 0.64 -8.31 4.30
N GLY A 32 -0.32 -7.94 5.16
CA GLY A 32 -0.48 -8.58 6.45
C GLY A 32 -0.88 -10.05 6.33
N HIS A 33 -1.73 -10.40 5.37
CA HIS A 33 -2.11 -11.79 5.13
C HIS A 33 -0.93 -12.64 4.68
N ILE A 34 -0.08 -12.13 3.80
CA ILE A 34 1.11 -12.85 3.32
C ILE A 34 2.13 -13.04 4.46
N CYS A 35 2.40 -12.00 5.27
CA CYS A 35 3.38 -12.11 6.36
C CYS A 35 2.96 -13.07 7.48
N ARG A 36 1.65 -13.24 7.70
CA ARG A 36 1.11 -14.18 8.71
C ARG A 36 0.91 -15.60 8.18
N ARG A 37 1.15 -15.86 6.91
CA ARG A 37 1.05 -17.21 6.34
C ARG A 37 2.31 -18.01 6.67
N GLU A 38 2.10 -19.25 7.09
CA GLU A 38 3.17 -20.21 7.44
C GLU A 38 3.21 -21.40 6.46
N ASP A 39 2.58 -21.27 5.28
CA ASP A 39 2.42 -22.37 4.30
C ASP A 39 3.65 -22.64 3.42
N GLY A 40 4.81 -22.06 3.76
CA GLY A 40 6.09 -22.27 3.07
C GLY A 40 6.11 -21.77 1.61
N ARG A 41 5.12 -20.99 1.18
CA ARG A 41 5.05 -20.48 -0.19
C ARG A 41 6.05 -19.35 -0.41
N TRP A 42 6.43 -19.13 -1.66
CA TRP A 42 7.37 -18.08 -2.06
C TRP A 42 6.81 -16.64 -1.92
N SER A 43 5.52 -16.48 -1.64
CA SER A 43 4.87 -15.16 -1.63
C SER A 43 5.48 -14.12 -0.66
N PRO A 44 5.95 -14.48 0.55
CA PRO A 44 6.69 -13.55 1.42
C PRO A 44 8.02 -13.07 0.80
N VAL A 45 8.65 -13.87 -0.07
CA VAL A 45 9.88 -13.48 -0.78
C VAL A 45 9.62 -12.32 -1.73
N ILE A 46 8.42 -12.22 -2.32
CA ILE A 46 8.02 -11.09 -3.17
C ILE A 46 8.02 -9.79 -2.38
N LEU A 47 7.57 -9.83 -1.12
CA LEU A 47 7.49 -8.64 -0.26
C LEU A 47 8.86 -8.06 0.08
N ASP A 48 9.86 -8.93 0.24
CA ASP A 48 11.25 -8.54 0.48
C ASP A 48 12.05 -8.34 -0.83
N TRP A 49 11.44 -8.63 -1.97
CA TRP A 49 12.15 -8.68 -3.25
C TRP A 49 12.83 -7.34 -3.55
N GLN A 50 14.14 -7.43 -3.70
CA GLN A 50 15.03 -6.34 -4.07
C GLN A 50 15.87 -6.83 -5.25
N PRO A 51 15.96 -6.06 -6.36
CA PRO A 51 16.92 -6.37 -7.40
C PRO A 51 18.33 -6.37 -6.79
N ARG A 52 18.98 -7.56 -6.79
CA ARG A 52 20.32 -7.79 -6.23
C ARG A 52 21.43 -7.49 -7.24
N THR A 53 21.11 -7.48 -8.53
CA THR A 53 22.04 -7.23 -9.63
C THR A 53 21.91 -5.79 -10.12
N GLY A 54 23.06 -5.11 -10.24
CA GLY A 54 23.16 -3.74 -10.76
C GLY A 54 23.42 -2.66 -9.69
N HIS A 55 24.15 -1.62 -10.09
CA HIS A 55 24.28 -0.41 -9.28
C HIS A 55 22.96 0.37 -9.36
N LYS A 56 22.54 0.97 -8.23
CA LYS A 56 21.41 1.90 -8.26
C LYS A 56 21.84 3.12 -9.08
N GLY A 57 21.03 3.53 -10.04
CA GLY A 57 21.23 4.83 -10.70
C GLY A 57 21.35 5.93 -9.65
N ILE A 58 22.35 6.79 -9.80
CA ILE A 58 22.53 7.98 -8.97
C ILE A 58 21.34 8.90 -9.24
N GLY A 59 20.58 9.26 -8.20
CA GLY A 59 19.38 10.08 -8.32
C GLY A 59 18.21 9.53 -7.52
N ARG A 60 17.05 9.36 -8.18
CA ARG A 60 15.80 8.85 -7.58
C ARG A 60 15.63 7.37 -7.91
N PRO A 61 15.94 6.44 -6.98
CA PRO A 61 15.69 5.02 -7.22
C PRO A 61 14.19 4.76 -7.39
N PRO A 62 13.80 3.77 -8.21
CA PRO A 62 12.40 3.37 -8.33
C PRO A 62 11.86 2.92 -6.96
N ALA A 63 10.65 3.39 -6.62
CA ALA A 63 9.98 3.02 -5.38
C ALA A 63 9.66 1.51 -5.40
N ARG A 64 10.05 0.82 -4.33
CA ARG A 64 9.75 -0.60 -4.15
C ARG A 64 8.33 -0.75 -3.65
N TRP A 65 7.78 -1.94 -3.89
CA TRP A 65 6.44 -2.27 -3.42
C TRP A 65 6.27 -2.07 -1.90
N ARG A 66 7.29 -2.38 -1.09
CA ARG A 66 7.23 -2.25 0.37
C ARG A 66 7.43 -0.83 0.90
N ASP A 67 7.90 0.11 0.08
CA ASP A 67 8.39 1.41 0.57
C ASP A 67 7.28 2.26 1.19
N ASP A 68 6.04 2.12 0.70
CA ASP A 68 4.88 2.79 1.26
C ASP A 68 4.44 2.19 2.60
N ILE A 69 4.52 0.87 2.76
CA ILE A 69 4.31 0.21 4.05
C ILE A 69 5.39 0.62 5.06
N VAL A 70 6.65 0.64 4.63
CA VAL A 70 7.78 1.09 5.47
C VAL A 70 7.61 2.58 5.84
N LYS A 71 7.09 3.41 4.93
CA LYS A 71 6.79 4.81 5.23
C LYS A 71 5.65 4.94 6.25
N ALA A 72 4.64 4.08 6.19
CA ALA A 72 3.51 4.11 7.10
C ALA A 72 3.84 3.62 8.53
N VAL A 73 4.62 2.53 8.68
CA VAL A 73 4.82 1.85 9.99
C VAL A 73 6.26 1.47 10.31
N GLY A 74 7.22 1.89 9.48
CA GLY A 74 8.64 1.68 9.72
C GLY A 74 9.19 0.34 9.20
N ARG A 75 10.49 0.12 9.43
CA ARG A 75 11.24 -1.02 8.86
C ARG A 75 10.83 -2.38 9.45
N ASN A 76 10.36 -2.42 10.69
CA ASN A 76 9.94 -3.64 11.39
C ASN A 76 8.48 -4.04 11.06
N TRP A 77 7.93 -3.56 9.96
CA TRP A 77 6.53 -3.78 9.58
C TRP A 77 6.18 -5.26 9.46
N MET A 78 7.09 -6.12 9.00
CA MET A 78 6.83 -7.57 8.90
C MET A 78 6.55 -8.18 10.29
N GLN A 79 7.33 -7.83 11.31
CA GLN A 79 7.08 -8.25 12.70
C GLN A 79 5.78 -7.64 13.25
N LEU A 80 5.49 -6.39 12.87
CA LEU A 80 4.27 -5.70 13.26
C LEU A 80 3.01 -6.43 12.78
N THR A 81 3.06 -7.12 11.64
CA THR A 81 1.90 -7.84 11.09
C THR A 81 1.39 -8.95 12.00
N SER A 82 2.26 -9.55 12.84
CA SER A 82 1.87 -10.56 13.82
C SER A 82 0.89 -10.02 14.85
N ASN A 83 1.00 -8.73 15.21
CA ASN A 83 0.03 -8.05 16.04
C ASN A 83 -1.13 -7.54 15.17
N ARG A 84 -2.14 -8.39 14.95
CA ARG A 84 -3.30 -8.09 14.09
C ARG A 84 -4.07 -6.81 14.51
N PRO A 85 -4.39 -6.57 15.79
CA PRO A 85 -5.04 -5.32 16.19
C PRO A 85 -4.23 -4.08 15.80
N ARG A 86 -2.92 -4.11 16.06
CA ARG A 86 -2.01 -3.01 15.72
C ARG A 86 -1.87 -2.86 14.21
N TRP A 87 -1.83 -3.95 13.45
CA TRP A 87 -1.82 -3.93 11.98
C TRP A 87 -3.08 -3.26 11.41
N CYS A 88 -4.26 -3.67 11.87
CA CYS A 88 -5.53 -3.06 11.43
C CYS A 88 -5.62 -1.58 11.78
N ALA A 89 -5.15 -1.17 12.98
CA ALA A 89 -5.17 0.22 13.40
C ALA A 89 -4.34 1.15 12.49
N ASN A 90 -3.27 0.62 11.88
CA ASN A 90 -2.36 1.39 11.02
C ASN A 90 -2.78 1.45 9.53
N GLU A 91 -3.85 0.76 9.12
CA GLU A 91 -4.33 0.76 7.73
C GLU A 91 -4.63 2.18 7.23
N LYS A 92 -5.24 3.00 8.08
CA LYS A 92 -5.59 4.40 7.78
C LYS A 92 -4.37 5.24 7.39
N ALA A 93 -3.19 4.94 7.93
CA ALA A 93 -1.97 5.69 7.62
C ALA A 93 -1.55 5.51 6.14
N LEU A 94 -1.66 4.30 5.60
CA LEU A 94 -1.37 4.05 4.19
C LEU A 94 -2.42 4.69 3.28
N VAL A 95 -3.70 4.58 3.64
CA VAL A 95 -4.81 5.18 2.89
C VAL A 95 -4.64 6.70 2.81
N GLN A 96 -4.35 7.36 3.94
CA GLN A 96 -4.09 8.79 3.99
C GLN A 96 -2.90 9.18 3.10
N GLN A 97 -1.79 8.45 3.20
CA GLN A 97 -0.60 8.70 2.38
C GLN A 97 -0.89 8.64 0.87
N TRP A 98 -1.74 7.71 0.43
CA TRP A 98 -2.10 7.57 -0.97
C TRP A 98 -3.11 8.63 -1.42
N THR A 99 -4.02 9.03 -0.53
CA THR A 99 -5.04 10.05 -0.79
C THR A 99 -4.43 11.45 -0.88
N GLU A 100 -3.40 11.76 -0.09
CA GLU A 100 -2.69 13.05 -0.13
C GLU A 100 -1.76 13.22 -1.34
N LYS A 101 -1.37 12.11 -1.98
CA LYS A 101 -0.44 12.11 -3.13
C LYS A 101 -1.14 12.10 -4.49
N GLY A 102 -2.40 11.66 -4.55
CA GLY A 102 -3.18 11.53 -5.78
C GLY A 102 -4.01 12.77 -6.05
#